data_AF-A0A4Q0YYP4-F1
#
_entry.id   AF-A0A4Q0YYP4-F1
#
_cell.length_a   1.000
_cell.length_b   1.000
_cell.length_c   1.000
_cell.angle_alpha   90.00
_cell.angle_beta   90.00
_cell.angle_gamma   90.00
#
_symmetry.space_group_name_H-M   'P 1'
#
loop_
_entity.id
_entity.type
_entity.pdbx_description
1 polymer ?
#
loop_
_entity_poly.entity_id
_entity_poly.type
_entity_poly.pdbx_seq_one_letter_code
_entity_poly.pdbx_strand_id
1 'polypeptide(L)'
;MIIDENQKIRLFDRFYTWLKDDGLKPKRSERLHRKKIFASLLANDKMTIENFNDFLKDEKRNKVKELIGNTIFYKNKSFTISNTEINENEFFIVAQDLRMKCTYEQLDEIKKLII
;
A
#
# COMPACT_ATOMS: atom_id res chain seq x y z
N MET A 1 8.21 -0.77 -15.90
CA MET A 1 6.75 -0.48 -15.78
C MET A 1 6.57 1.02 -15.98
N ILE A 2 5.98 1.47 -17.10
CA ILE A 2 5.76 2.90 -17.35
C ILE A 2 4.58 3.31 -16.48
N ILE A 3 4.84 4.05 -15.40
CA ILE A 3 3.79 4.63 -14.57
C ILE A 3 3.19 5.79 -15.38
N ASP A 4 1.95 5.61 -15.85
CA ASP A 4 1.19 6.64 -16.55
C ASP A 4 1.04 7.89 -15.64
N GLU A 5 0.97 9.09 -16.23
CA GLU A 5 0.88 10.35 -15.47
C GLU A 5 -0.31 10.34 -14.49
N ASN A 6 -1.42 9.73 -14.91
CA ASN A 6 -2.60 9.57 -14.05
C ASN A 6 -2.33 8.70 -12.82
N GLN A 7 -1.46 7.69 -12.93
CA GLN A 7 -1.07 6.85 -11.80
C GLN A 7 -0.20 7.64 -10.80
N LYS A 8 0.70 8.49 -11.30
CA LYS A 8 1.51 9.38 -10.44
C LYS A 8 0.64 10.36 -9.65
N ILE A 9 -0.35 10.97 -10.31
CA ILE A 9 -1.28 11.90 -9.67
C ILE A 9 -2.09 11.18 -8.59
N ARG A 10 -2.66 10.01 -8.90
CA ARG A 10 -3.42 9.21 -7.92
C ARG A 10 -2.56 8.78 -6.73
N LEU A 11 -1.29 8.44 -6.95
CA LEU A 11 -0.37 8.07 -5.88
C LEU A 11 -0.07 9.26 -4.96
N PHE A 12 0.18 10.43 -5.55
CA PHE A 12 0.38 11.65 -4.78
C PHE A 12 -0.86 12.04 -3.96
N ASP A 13 -2.06 11.88 -4.52
CA ASP A 13 -3.30 12.18 -3.81
C ASP A 13 -3.54 11.25 -2.62
N ARG A 14 -3.20 9.97 -2.76
CA ARG A 14 -3.20 9.02 -1.64
C ARG A 14 -2.14 9.39 -0.59
N PHE A 15 -0.93 9.75 -1.02
CA PHE A 15 0.12 10.19 -0.11
C PHE A 15 -0.30 11.44 0.68
N TYR A 16 -0.87 12.44 0.01
CA TYR A 16 -1.33 13.65 0.67
C TYR A 16 -2.48 13.37 1.65
N THR A 17 -3.39 12.45 1.31
CA THR A 17 -4.44 12.00 2.23
C THR A 17 -3.84 11.31 3.45
N TRP A 18 -2.88 10.40 3.26
CA TRP A 18 -2.18 9.73 4.36
C TRP A 18 -1.49 10.73 5.30
N LEU A 19 -0.86 11.78 4.76
CA LEU A 19 -0.31 12.87 5.58
C LEU A 19 -1.39 13.60 6.39
N LYS A 20 -2.59 13.82 5.82
CA LYS A 20 -3.70 14.46 6.55
C LYS A 20 -4.21 13.58 7.69
N ASP A 21 -4.26 12.28 7.48
CA ASP A 21 -4.64 11.30 8.51
C ASP A 21 -3.61 11.28 9.66
N ASP A 22 -2.33 11.49 9.34
CA ASP A 22 -1.24 11.70 10.32
C ASP A 22 -1.24 13.12 10.95
N GLY A 23 -2.21 13.97 10.59
CA GLY A 23 -2.43 15.28 11.22
C GLY A 23 -1.95 16.50 10.42
N LEU A 24 -1.55 16.34 9.15
CA LEU A 24 -1.17 17.46 8.29
C LEU A 24 -2.33 18.44 8.10
N LYS A 25 -2.13 19.69 8.54
CA LYS A 25 -3.12 20.78 8.39
C LYS A 25 -2.55 21.95 7.59
N PRO A 26 -3.14 22.31 6.44
CA PRO A 26 -2.71 23.49 5.69
C PRO A 26 -3.09 24.76 6.45
N LYS A 27 -2.14 25.68 6.64
CA LYS A 27 -2.37 26.94 7.39
C LYS A 27 -3.25 27.97 6.66
N ARG A 28 -3.34 27.91 5.33
CA ARG A 28 -4.05 28.90 4.50
C ARG A 28 -4.78 28.27 3.33
N SER A 29 -4.04 27.66 2.41
CA SER A 29 -4.59 27.12 1.17
C SER A 29 -4.10 25.70 0.93
N GLU A 30 -5.03 24.77 0.84
CA GLU A 30 -4.76 23.37 0.53
C GLU A 30 -4.12 23.20 -0.84
N ARG A 31 -4.58 23.95 -1.85
CA ARG A 31 -4.02 23.92 -3.20
C ARG A 31 -2.53 24.29 -3.21
N LEU A 32 -2.18 25.40 -2.55
CA LEU A 32 -0.77 25.84 -2.46
C LEU A 32 0.08 24.87 -1.66
N HIS A 33 -0.49 24.28 -0.60
CA HIS A 33 0.20 23.31 0.21
C HIS A 33 0.52 22.01 -0.56
N ARG A 34 -0.47 21.45 -1.26
CA ARG A 34 -0.29 20.31 -2.17
C ARG A 34 0.80 20.58 -3.20
N LYS A 35 0.77 21.75 -3.84
CA LYS A 35 1.79 22.15 -4.82
C LYS A 35 3.19 22.19 -4.21
N LYS A 36 3.33 22.68 -2.98
CA LYS A 36 4.61 22.75 -2.28
C LYS A 36 5.15 21.35 -1.96
N ILE A 37 4.33 20.47 -1.40
CA ILE A 37 4.75 19.09 -1.08
C ILE A 37 5.13 18.33 -2.35
N PHE A 38 4.36 18.47 -3.42
CA PHE A 38 4.67 17.85 -4.70
C PHE A 38 6.03 18.33 -5.25
N ALA A 39 6.29 19.64 -5.21
CA ALA A 39 7.57 20.20 -5.63
C ALA A 39 8.73 19.73 -4.75
N SER A 40 8.54 19.64 -3.43
CA SER A 40 9.53 19.09 -2.48
C SER A 40 9.85 17.63 -2.77
N LEU A 41 8.83 16.81 -3.05
CA LEU A 41 9.03 15.41 -3.43
C LEU A 41 9.83 15.28 -4.73
N LEU A 42 9.53 16.10 -5.75
CA LEU A 42 10.29 16.13 -7.01
C LEU A 42 11.73 16.63 -6.83
N ALA A 43 11.95 17.55 -5.90
CA ALA A 43 13.27 18.09 -5.57
C ALA A 43 14.07 17.16 -4.64
N ASN A 44 13.55 15.97 -4.35
CA ASN A 44 14.14 15.01 -3.42
C ASN A 44 14.41 15.59 -2.02
N ASP A 45 13.49 16.40 -1.51
CA ASP A 45 13.54 16.86 -0.13
C ASP A 45 13.56 15.65 0.83
N LYS A 46 14.57 15.61 1.70
CA LYS A 46 14.84 14.43 2.55
C LYS A 46 13.63 14.02 3.39
N MET A 47 13.02 14.97 4.10
CA MET A 47 11.89 14.69 4.98
C MET A 47 10.65 14.25 4.18
N THR A 48 10.40 14.90 3.05
CA THR A 48 9.28 14.54 2.17
C THR A 48 9.47 13.14 1.56
N ILE A 49 10.71 12.77 1.19
CA ILE A 49 11.05 11.42 0.73
C ILE A 49 10.86 10.40 1.85
N GLU A 50 11.36 10.67 3.06
CA GLU A 50 11.21 9.76 4.21
C GLU A 50 9.74 9.47 4.47
N ASN A 51 8.91 10.51 4.57
CA ASN A 51 7.45 10.37 4.70
C ASN A 51 6.82 9.59 3.55
N PHE A 52 7.28 9.83 2.31
CA PHE A 52 6.77 9.12 1.15
C PHE A 52 7.12 7.62 1.19
N ASN A 53 8.33 7.28 1.64
CA ASN A 53 8.75 5.89 1.81
C ASN A 53 7.93 5.19 2.90
N ASP A 54 7.61 5.87 3.99
CA ASP A 54 6.76 5.31 5.05
C ASP A 54 5.32 5.13 4.57
N PHE A 55 4.79 6.09 3.81
CA PHE A 55 3.52 5.93 3.11
C PHE A 55 3.51 4.70 2.19
N LEU A 56 4.57 4.47 1.41
CA LEU A 56 4.65 3.28 0.53
C LEU A 56 4.69 1.97 1.31
N LYS A 57 5.33 1.95 2.49
CA LYS A 57 5.31 0.79 3.38
C LYS A 57 3.90 0.54 3.90
N ASP A 58 3.22 1.55 4.40
CA ASP A 58 1.86 1.43 4.89
C ASP A 58 0.88 1.02 3.78
N GLU A 59 1.02 1.56 2.57
CA GLU A 59 0.21 1.16 1.42
C GLU A 59 0.38 -0.34 1.11
N LYS A 60 1.62 -0.86 1.14
CA LYS A 60 1.88 -2.30 0.97
C LYS A 60 1.22 -3.12 2.07
N ARG A 61 1.33 -2.69 3.33
CA ARG A 61 0.72 -3.39 4.47
C ARG A 61 -0.80 -3.42 4.36
N ASN A 62 -1.41 -2.31 3.96
CA ASN A 62 -2.85 -2.22 3.76
C ASN A 62 -3.33 -3.13 2.62
N LYS A 63 -2.61 -3.17 1.50
CA LYS A 63 -2.92 -4.11 0.39
C LYS A 63 -2.86 -5.59 0.80
N VAL A 64 -2.00 -5.94 1.77
CA VAL A 64 -1.97 -7.29 2.33
C VAL A 64 -3.19 -7.52 3.24
N LYS A 65 -3.52 -6.56 4.11
CA LYS A 65 -4.71 -6.67 4.98
C LYS A 65 -6.02 -6.76 4.20
N GLU A 66 -6.10 -6.10 3.04
CA GLU A 66 -7.24 -6.21 2.11
C GLU A 66 -7.47 -7.64 1.60
N LEU A 67 -6.48 -8.54 1.72
CA LEU A 67 -6.66 -9.96 1.38
C LEU A 67 -7.58 -10.68 2.38
N ILE A 68 -7.67 -10.21 3.63
CA ILE A 68 -8.52 -10.80 4.67
C ILE A 68 -9.98 -10.78 4.22
N GLY A 69 -10.66 -11.92 4.37
CA GLY A 69 -12.04 -12.12 3.94
C GLY A 69 -12.19 -12.63 2.51
N ASN A 70 -11.16 -12.50 1.66
CA ASN A 70 -11.19 -13.09 0.32
C ASN A 70 -11.00 -14.60 0.38
N THR A 71 -11.56 -15.30 -0.61
CA THR A 71 -11.33 -16.74 -0.81
C THR A 71 -10.35 -16.94 -1.95
N ILE A 72 -9.32 -17.75 -1.71
CA ILE A 72 -8.32 -18.13 -2.71
C ILE A 72 -8.49 -19.58 -3.11
N PHE A 73 -8.25 -19.89 -4.38
CA PHE A 73 -8.16 -21.26 -4.88
C PHE A 73 -6.70 -21.69 -5.01
N TYR A 74 -6.29 -22.68 -4.21
CA TYR A 74 -4.90 -23.13 -4.16
C TYR A 74 -4.83 -24.64 -3.94
N LYS A 75 -3.95 -25.34 -4.66
CA LYS A 75 -3.78 -26.82 -4.57
C LYS A 75 -5.11 -27.59 -4.63
N ASN A 76 -5.98 -27.21 -5.57
CA ASN A 76 -7.32 -27.80 -5.78
C ASN A 76 -8.27 -27.68 -4.58
N LYS A 77 -8.07 -26.71 -3.69
CA LYS A 77 -8.94 -26.41 -2.55
C LYS A 77 -9.16 -24.91 -2.42
N SER A 78 -10.32 -24.54 -1.91
CA SER A 78 -10.64 -23.15 -1.59
C SER A 78 -10.31 -22.85 -0.13
N PHE A 79 -9.68 -21.72 0.12
CA PHE A 79 -9.33 -21.26 1.47
C PHE A 79 -9.79 -19.82 1.64
N THR A 80 -10.56 -19.55 2.69
CA THR A 80 -10.90 -18.17 3.06
C THR A 80 -9.82 -17.61 3.97
N ILE A 81 -9.25 -16.47 3.58
CA ILE A 81 -8.20 -15.81 4.33
C ILE A 81 -8.80 -15.21 5.60
N SER A 82 -8.44 -15.78 6.74
CA SER A 82 -8.93 -15.36 8.05
C SER A 82 -8.08 -14.25 8.67
N ASN A 83 -6.78 -14.24 8.39
CA ASN A 83 -5.84 -13.26 8.93
C ASN A 83 -4.60 -13.11 8.04
N THR A 84 -3.86 -12.03 8.24
CA THR A 84 -2.53 -11.82 7.64
C THR A 84 -1.54 -11.36 8.70
N GLU A 85 -0.35 -11.97 8.72
CA GLU A 85 0.77 -11.52 9.57
C GLU A 85 1.78 -10.79 8.70
N ILE A 86 2.18 -9.59 9.08
CA ILE A 86 2.98 -8.69 8.24
C ILE A 86 4.32 -8.43 8.92
N ASN A 87 5.40 -8.76 8.22
CA ASN A 87 6.78 -8.46 8.62
C ASN A 87 7.40 -7.45 7.65
N GLU A 88 8.65 -7.05 7.88
CA GLU A 88 9.34 -6.03 7.06
C GLU A 88 9.45 -6.44 5.58
N ASN A 89 9.85 -7.68 5.30
CA ASN A 89 10.15 -8.15 3.94
C ASN A 89 9.17 -9.21 3.42
N GLU A 90 8.34 -9.76 4.30
CA GLU A 90 7.45 -10.87 4.01
C GLU A 90 6.13 -10.74 4.77
N PHE A 91 5.14 -11.51 4.33
CA PHE A 91 3.87 -11.64 5.03
C PHE A 91 3.38 -13.09 4.97
N PHE A 92 2.49 -13.42 5.90
CA PHE A 92 1.83 -14.71 5.94
C PHE A 92 0.35 -14.54 5.70
N ILE A 93 -0.21 -15.39 4.85
CA ILE A 93 -1.65 -15.57 4.69
C ILE A 93 -2.06 -16.73 5.59
N VAL A 94 -3.03 -16.49 6.46
CA VAL A 94 -3.54 -17.47 7.41
C VAL A 94 -5.00 -17.76 7.11
N ALA A 95 -5.28 -19.02 6.82
CA ALA A 95 -6.61 -19.60 6.68
C ALA A 95 -6.71 -20.86 7.55
N GLN A 96 -7.91 -21.43 7.66
CA GLN A 96 -8.23 -22.51 8.60
C GLN A 96 -7.21 -23.68 8.58
N ASP A 97 -6.83 -24.15 7.39
CA ASP A 97 -5.87 -25.26 7.21
C ASP A 97 -4.66 -24.86 6.35
N LEU A 98 -4.36 -23.57 6.25
CA LEU A 98 -3.29 -23.06 5.40
C LEU A 98 -2.60 -21.87 6.05
N ARG A 99 -1.27 -21.99 6.20
CA ARG A 99 -0.39 -20.86 6.50
C ARG A 99 0.63 -20.75 5.38
N MET A 100 0.48 -19.73 4.53
CA MET A 100 1.34 -19.52 3.38
C MET A 100 2.26 -18.34 3.63
N LYS A 101 3.57 -18.55 3.48
CA LYS A 101 4.58 -17.49 3.50
C LYS A 101 4.71 -16.87 2.10
N CYS A 102 4.70 -15.55 2.02
CA CYS A 102 4.73 -14.80 0.77
C CYS A 102 5.69 -13.60 0.86
N THR A 103 6.31 -13.24 -0.26
CA THR A 103 7.01 -11.95 -0.39
C THR A 103 6.07 -10.89 -0.97
N TYR A 104 6.34 -9.61 -0.74
CA TYR A 104 5.54 -8.51 -1.30
C TYR A 104 5.52 -8.50 -2.84
N GLU A 105 6.52 -9.09 -3.49
CA GLU A 105 6.60 -9.23 -4.95
C GLU A 105 5.54 -10.22 -5.48
N GLN A 106 5.17 -11.21 -4.66
CA GLN A 106 4.15 -12.22 -5.00
C GLN A 106 2.72 -11.73 -4.75
N LEU A 107 2.53 -10.51 -4.22
CA LEU A 107 1.21 -10.00 -3.86
C LEU A 107 0.25 -9.95 -5.06
N ASP A 108 0.74 -9.52 -6.22
CA ASP A 108 -0.07 -9.46 -7.45
C ASP A 108 -0.41 -10.86 -7.98
N GLU A 109 0.44 -11.86 -7.74
CA GLU A 109 0.16 -13.25 -8.11
C GLU A 109 -0.91 -13.86 -7.21
N ILE A 110 -0.83 -13.60 -5.89
CA ILE A 110 -1.82 -14.05 -4.91
C ILE A 110 -3.19 -13.45 -5.22
N LYS A 111 -3.24 -12.17 -5.61
CA LYS A 111 -4.50 -11.53 -5.99
C LYS A 111 -5.19 -12.19 -7.18
N LYS A 112 -4.44 -12.86 -8.07
CA LYS A 112 -5.00 -13.64 -9.19
C LYS A 112 -5.59 -14.99 -8.77
N LEU A 113 -5.26 -15.47 -7.57
CA LEU A 113 -5.81 -16.71 -7.02
C LEU A 113 -7.16 -16.49 -6.30
N ILE A 114 -7.57 -15.24 -6.10
CA ILE A 114 -8.85 -14.88 -5.50
C ILE A 114 -9.98 -15.26 -6.48
N ILE A 115 -11.01 -15.93 -5.98
CA ILE A 115 -12.20 -16.35 -6.73
C ILE A 115 -13.44 -15.55 -6.35
#